data_AF-A0ABD0MS65-F1
#
_entry.id   AF-A0ABD0MS65-F1
#
_cell.length_a   1.000
_cell.length_b   1.000
_cell.length_c   1.000
_cell.angle_alpha   90.00
_cell.angle_beta   90.00
_cell.angle_gamma   90.00
#
_symmetry.space_group_name_H-M   'P 1'
#
loop_
_entity.id
_entity.type
_entity.pdbx_description
1 polymer ?
#
loop_
_entity_poly.entity_id
_entity_poly.type
_entity_poly.pdbx_seq_one_letter_code
_entity_poly.pdbx_strand_id
1 'polypeptide(L)'
;HEQMSVLMFDDIVKRLKAENEDVLKEHGLDDKDVTFIKELIEGAKTSEWTHKGRDEEKSFLYEIVANKQNGIDVDKWDYFARDCHHLGIRNSFDHQRLLKFARVCEVNGRKHICFRDKEADNVYDMFRTRYTLHRQAYQHKISYIIENLLTEALIRADRNLHEGKPEDMLKISEAIKTADDYSKLTDEIFEQISSSTADSLKESRDILNKIVRRKLPKFVGEARLTEKNKSKVVDLDHGMKDKNPIEYVYFYSKRKPNEASPIKDYQLSSFLPKRFNEELVRVYYKRTDEKKEEEKKKMEEAEKCFQIWCDSKFGLH
;
A
#
# COMPACT_ATOMS: atom_id res chain seq x y z
N HIS A 1 -4.75 -2.36 -7.87
CA HIS A 1 -6.01 -2.84 -7.25
C HIS A 1 -7.13 -1.83 -7.52
N GLU A 2 -6.81 -0.54 -7.63
CA GLU A 2 -7.72 0.56 -7.97
C GLU A 2 -8.57 0.28 -9.21
N GLN A 3 -7.97 -0.20 -10.30
CA GLN A 3 -8.72 -0.57 -11.52
C GLN A 3 -9.76 -1.67 -11.26
N MET A 4 -9.45 -2.65 -10.42
CA MET A 4 -10.40 -3.70 -10.04
C MET A 4 -11.46 -3.16 -9.09
N SER A 5 -11.14 -2.22 -8.20
CA SER A 5 -12.14 -1.53 -7.38
C SER A 5 -13.17 -0.80 -8.25
N VAL A 6 -12.72 -0.14 -9.33
CA VAL A 6 -13.61 0.51 -10.30
C VAL A 6 -14.47 -0.52 -11.05
N LEU A 7 -13.88 -1.62 -11.52
CA LEU A 7 -14.61 -2.69 -12.21
C LEU A 7 -15.68 -3.33 -11.30
N MET A 8 -15.31 -3.64 -10.05
CA MET A 8 -16.22 -4.19 -9.05
C MET A 8 -17.34 -3.21 -8.69
N PHE A 9 -17.03 -1.91 -8.59
CA PHE A 9 -18.03 -0.88 -8.37
C PHE A 9 -19.01 -0.77 -9.54
N ASP A 10 -18.51 -0.80 -10.79
CA ASP A 10 -19.36 -0.84 -11.99
C ASP A 10 -20.31 -2.04 -11.97
N ASP A 11 -19.83 -3.22 -11.58
CA ASP A 11 -20.66 -4.42 -11.46
C ASP A 11 -21.73 -4.29 -10.37
N ILE A 12 -21.38 -3.74 -9.20
CA ILE A 12 -22.34 -3.44 -8.12
C ILE A 12 -23.44 -2.50 -8.62
N VAL A 13 -23.08 -1.40 -9.28
CA VAL A 13 -24.06 -0.43 -9.82
C VAL A 13 -24.94 -1.08 -10.88
N LYS A 14 -24.36 -1.90 -11.75
CA LYS A 14 -25.11 -2.63 -12.79
C LYS A 14 -26.14 -3.57 -12.18
N ARG A 15 -25.78 -4.34 -11.15
CA ARG A 15 -26.70 -5.25 -10.45
C ARG A 15 -27.82 -4.51 -9.75
N LEU A 16 -27.51 -3.40 -9.05
CA LEU A 16 -28.52 -2.55 -8.41
C LEU A 16 -29.53 -2.00 -9.42
N LYS A 17 -29.07 -1.52 -10.58
CA LYS A 17 -29.96 -1.04 -11.65
C LYS A 17 -30.79 -2.15 -12.31
N ALA A 18 -30.29 -3.38 -12.33
CA ALA A 18 -31.05 -4.52 -12.84
C ALA A 18 -32.19 -4.93 -11.90
N GLU A 19 -32.01 -4.74 -10.58
CA GLU A 19 -33.06 -4.96 -9.57
C GLU A 19 -34.06 -3.81 -9.51
N ASN A 20 -33.58 -2.57 -9.59
CA ASN A 20 -34.40 -1.36 -9.65
C ASN A 20 -33.71 -0.29 -10.51
N GLU A 21 -34.26 -0.01 -11.69
CA GLU A 21 -33.68 0.95 -12.65
C GLU A 21 -33.57 2.37 -12.07
N ASP A 22 -34.47 2.75 -11.15
CA ASP A 22 -34.53 4.08 -10.54
C ASP A 22 -33.81 4.17 -9.18
N VAL A 23 -33.12 3.12 -8.73
CA VAL A 23 -32.46 3.05 -7.39
C VAL A 23 -31.56 4.25 -7.09
N LEU A 24 -30.83 4.76 -8.11
CA LEU A 24 -29.99 5.94 -7.95
C LEU A 24 -30.83 7.20 -7.77
N LYS A 25 -31.87 7.38 -8.60
CA LYS A 25 -32.75 8.55 -8.56
C LYS A 25 -33.53 8.63 -7.25
N GLU A 26 -33.96 7.50 -6.70
CA GLU A 26 -34.61 7.42 -5.38
C GLU A 26 -33.74 8.01 -4.26
N HIS A 27 -32.42 7.97 -4.42
CA HIS A 27 -31.44 8.53 -3.49
C HIS A 27 -30.89 9.90 -3.93
N GLY A 28 -31.47 10.50 -4.98
CA GLY A 28 -31.03 11.78 -5.54
C GLY A 28 -29.67 11.71 -6.24
N LEU A 29 -29.29 10.52 -6.74
CA LEU A 29 -28.05 10.27 -7.46
C LEU A 29 -28.29 10.05 -8.97
N ASP A 30 -27.28 10.35 -9.77
CA ASP A 30 -27.31 10.14 -11.22
C ASP A 30 -26.02 9.47 -11.76
N ASP A 31 -25.94 9.30 -13.09
CA ASP A 31 -24.76 8.70 -13.74
C ASP A 31 -23.50 9.58 -13.65
N LYS A 32 -23.66 10.90 -13.42
CA LYS A 32 -22.54 11.80 -13.15
C LYS A 32 -21.94 11.50 -11.77
N ASP A 33 -22.76 11.10 -10.80
CA ASP A 33 -22.30 10.66 -9.47
C ASP A 33 -21.55 9.32 -9.52
N VAL A 34 -22.04 8.37 -10.33
CA VAL A 34 -21.32 7.11 -10.58
C VAL A 34 -19.94 7.41 -11.17
N THR A 35 -19.88 8.29 -12.17
CA THR A 35 -18.60 8.73 -12.77
C THR A 35 -17.71 9.37 -11.71
N PHE A 36 -18.25 10.27 -10.88
CA PHE A 36 -17.52 10.93 -9.81
C PHE A 36 -16.91 9.93 -8.82
N ILE A 37 -17.67 8.92 -8.37
CA ILE A 37 -17.17 7.91 -7.43
C ILE A 37 -16.00 7.13 -8.02
N LYS A 38 -16.07 6.74 -9.29
CA LYS A 38 -14.96 6.06 -9.98
C LYS A 38 -13.71 6.94 -10.01
N GLU A 39 -13.87 8.21 -10.34
CA GLU A 39 -12.75 9.17 -10.35
C GLU A 39 -12.19 9.42 -8.94
N LEU A 40 -12.99 9.35 -7.88
CA LEU A 40 -12.51 9.41 -6.48
C LEU A 40 -11.67 8.19 -6.08
N ILE A 41 -12.01 6.99 -6.60
CA ILE A 41 -11.25 5.75 -6.37
C ILE A 41 -9.92 5.79 -7.12
N GLU A 42 -9.93 6.18 -8.40
CA GLU A 42 -8.73 6.29 -9.21
C GLU A 42 -7.81 7.44 -8.76
N GLY A 43 -8.42 8.52 -8.25
CA GLY A 43 -7.78 9.73 -7.79
C GLY A 43 -7.50 10.74 -8.90
N ALA A 44 -7.58 12.03 -8.56
CA ALA A 44 -7.42 13.12 -9.53
C ALA A 44 -5.95 13.40 -9.89
N LYS A 45 -5.66 13.57 -11.18
CA LYS A 45 -4.34 14.02 -11.64
C LYS A 45 -4.23 15.54 -11.54
N THR A 46 -3.03 16.03 -11.24
CA THR A 46 -2.82 17.43 -10.81
C THR A 46 -2.59 18.44 -11.93
N SER A 47 -2.40 18.03 -13.19
CA SER A 47 -1.95 18.96 -14.26
C SER A 47 -3.08 19.78 -14.88
N GLU A 48 -4.16 19.15 -15.35
CA GLU A 48 -5.28 19.81 -16.05
C GLU A 48 -6.61 19.24 -15.54
N TRP A 49 -7.67 20.06 -15.48
CA TRP A 49 -8.99 19.58 -15.06
C TRP A 49 -9.65 18.77 -16.18
N THR A 50 -9.51 17.44 -16.10
CA THR A 50 -10.11 16.50 -17.07
C THR A 50 -11.28 15.69 -16.50
N HIS A 51 -11.66 15.96 -15.25
CA HIS A 51 -12.68 15.20 -14.54
C HIS A 51 -14.09 15.57 -14.98
N LYS A 52 -14.96 14.57 -15.07
CA LYS A 52 -16.33 14.69 -15.58
C LYS A 52 -17.38 14.58 -14.49
N GLY A 53 -17.05 13.91 -13.38
CA GLY A 53 -17.98 13.70 -12.27
C GLY A 53 -18.33 15.00 -11.54
N ARG A 54 -17.39 15.95 -11.46
CA ARG A 54 -17.59 17.28 -10.88
C ARG A 54 -16.78 18.33 -11.63
N ASP A 55 -17.17 19.59 -11.47
CA ASP A 55 -16.45 20.73 -12.03
C ASP A 55 -15.30 21.16 -11.09
N GLU A 56 -14.36 21.95 -11.60
CA GLU A 56 -13.14 22.36 -10.88
C GLU A 56 -13.44 23.13 -9.58
N GLU A 57 -14.61 23.77 -9.50
CA GLU A 57 -15.17 24.42 -8.31
C GLU A 57 -15.29 23.46 -7.10
N LYS A 58 -15.32 22.14 -7.35
CA LYS A 58 -15.40 21.05 -6.35
C LYS A 58 -14.15 20.17 -6.30
N SER A 59 -13.04 20.65 -6.84
CA SER A 59 -11.72 19.98 -6.85
C SER A 59 -11.29 19.38 -5.52
N PHE A 60 -11.48 20.09 -4.41
CA PHE A 60 -11.16 19.63 -3.06
C PHE A 60 -11.80 18.29 -2.68
N LEU A 61 -12.91 17.87 -3.30
CA LEU A 61 -13.52 16.58 -3.00
C LEU A 61 -12.64 15.40 -3.44
N TYR A 62 -11.82 15.58 -4.47
CA TYR A 62 -10.89 14.55 -4.97
C TYR A 62 -9.66 14.35 -4.07
N GLU A 63 -9.50 15.18 -3.03
CA GLU A 63 -8.44 15.07 -2.04
C GLU A 63 -8.85 14.25 -0.81
N ILE A 64 -10.10 13.76 -0.76
CA ILE A 64 -10.64 13.07 0.41
C ILE A 64 -10.31 11.56 0.39
N VAL A 65 -10.65 10.87 -0.71
CA VAL A 65 -10.62 9.40 -0.79
C VAL A 65 -9.25 8.87 -1.23
N ALA A 66 -8.75 9.34 -2.38
CA ALA A 66 -7.46 8.94 -2.93
C ALA A 66 -6.68 10.19 -3.38
N ASN A 67 -5.96 10.80 -2.45
CA ASN A 67 -5.29 12.08 -2.71
C ASN A 67 -3.97 11.87 -3.45
N LYS A 68 -3.99 12.01 -4.78
CA LYS A 68 -2.77 11.85 -5.61
C LYS A 68 -1.83 13.05 -5.58
N GLN A 69 -2.23 14.17 -4.98
CA GLN A 69 -1.39 15.37 -4.87
C GLN A 69 -0.30 15.20 -3.81
N ASN A 70 -0.69 14.79 -2.60
CA ASN A 70 0.23 14.69 -1.46
C ASN A 70 0.03 13.43 -0.61
N GLY A 71 -0.94 12.59 -0.95
CA GLY A 71 -1.22 11.35 -0.22
C GLY A 71 -1.91 11.55 1.12
N ILE A 72 -2.39 12.74 1.49
CA ILE A 72 -3.20 12.93 2.70
C ILE A 72 -4.66 12.62 2.36
N ASP A 73 -5.14 11.45 2.76
CA ASP A 73 -6.50 10.96 2.52
C ASP A 73 -7.03 10.15 3.71
N VAL A 74 -8.34 9.93 3.74
CA VAL A 74 -9.03 9.23 4.84
C VAL A 74 -8.71 7.74 4.90
N ASP A 75 -8.28 7.15 3.79
CA ASP A 75 -7.78 5.76 3.72
C ASP A 75 -6.63 5.56 4.72
N LYS A 76 -5.64 6.46 4.69
CA LYS A 76 -4.52 6.46 5.64
C LYS A 76 -4.94 6.63 7.08
N TRP A 77 -5.92 7.51 7.31
CA TRP A 77 -6.36 7.80 8.68
C TRP A 77 -6.98 6.56 9.33
N ASP A 78 -7.80 5.82 8.57
CA ASP A 78 -8.41 4.58 9.04
C ASP A 78 -7.36 3.50 9.25
N TYR A 79 -6.55 3.17 8.23
CA TYR A 79 -5.63 2.03 8.37
C TYR A 79 -4.52 2.32 9.39
N PHE A 80 -4.08 3.56 9.59
CA PHE A 80 -3.17 3.86 10.70
C PHE A 80 -3.78 3.55 12.06
N ALA A 81 -5.02 3.98 12.31
CA ALA A 81 -5.70 3.72 13.57
C ALA A 81 -5.96 2.22 13.76
N ARG A 82 -6.49 1.57 12.72
CA ARG A 82 -6.82 0.14 12.70
C ARG A 82 -5.58 -0.73 12.88
N ASP A 83 -4.54 -0.50 12.09
CA ASP A 83 -3.36 -1.35 12.08
C ASP A 83 -2.54 -1.14 13.36
N CYS A 84 -2.38 0.10 13.83
CA CYS A 84 -1.76 0.36 15.12
C CYS A 84 -2.46 -0.38 16.25
N HIS A 85 -3.80 -0.36 16.27
CA HIS A 85 -4.59 -1.09 17.26
C HIS A 85 -4.31 -2.61 17.22
N HIS A 86 -4.39 -3.23 16.03
CA HIS A 86 -4.23 -4.68 15.89
C HIS A 86 -2.77 -5.16 16.02
N LEU A 87 -1.79 -4.32 15.66
CA LEU A 87 -0.37 -4.63 15.75
C LEU A 87 0.23 -4.30 17.13
N GLY A 88 -0.51 -3.59 18.00
CA GLY A 88 0.01 -3.11 19.28
C GLY A 88 1.06 -2.00 19.15
N ILE A 89 1.02 -1.24 18.04
CA ILE A 89 1.89 -0.09 17.80
C ILE A 89 1.12 1.18 18.19
N ARG A 90 1.78 2.17 18.79
CA ARG A 90 1.12 3.44 19.12
C ARG A 90 1.01 4.32 17.88
N ASN A 91 -0.19 4.77 17.55
CA ASN A 91 -0.42 5.79 16.53
C ASN A 91 -0.16 7.18 17.13
N SER A 92 0.79 7.94 16.58
CA SER A 92 1.06 9.32 16.99
C SER A 92 0.21 10.36 16.24
N PHE A 93 -0.44 9.98 15.15
CA PHE A 93 -1.23 10.88 14.30
C PHE A 93 -2.68 11.02 14.79
N ASP A 94 -3.10 12.26 15.03
CA ASP A 94 -4.48 12.60 15.45
C ASP A 94 -5.29 13.17 14.28
N HIS A 95 -5.98 12.27 13.57
CA HIS A 95 -6.84 12.61 12.44
C HIS A 95 -8.08 13.43 12.85
N GLN A 96 -8.64 13.18 14.05
CA GLN A 96 -9.83 13.91 14.52
C GLN A 96 -9.50 15.38 14.74
N ARG A 97 -8.32 15.65 15.30
CA ARG A 97 -7.81 16.99 15.44
C ARG A 97 -7.52 17.63 14.08
N LEU A 98 -6.84 16.92 13.18
CA LEU A 98 -6.52 17.47 11.86
C LEU A 98 -7.78 17.85 11.09
N LEU A 99 -8.81 17.00 11.12
CA LEU A 99 -10.12 17.25 10.49
C LEU A 99 -10.80 18.53 11.01
N LYS A 100 -10.75 18.79 12.33
CA LYS A 100 -11.29 20.03 12.92
C LYS A 100 -10.57 21.30 12.44
N PHE A 101 -9.34 21.15 11.95
CA PHE A 101 -8.53 22.26 11.43
C PHE A 101 -8.46 22.29 9.90
N ALA A 102 -9.16 21.41 9.20
CA ALA A 102 -9.28 21.44 7.74
C ALA A 102 -10.21 22.57 7.27
N ARG A 103 -9.85 23.24 6.17
CA ARG A 103 -10.68 24.23 5.46
C ARG A 103 -10.45 24.08 3.96
N VAL A 104 -11.40 24.55 3.17
CA VAL A 104 -11.20 24.70 1.72
C VAL A 104 -10.72 26.13 1.45
N CYS A 105 -9.62 26.27 0.73
CA CYS A 105 -9.11 27.57 0.27
C CYS A 105 -8.78 27.51 -1.22
N GLU A 106 -8.82 28.66 -1.88
CA GLU A 106 -8.44 28.77 -3.29
C GLU A 106 -6.93 28.99 -3.42
N VAL A 107 -6.28 28.17 -4.23
CA VAL A 107 -4.86 28.28 -4.57
C VAL A 107 -4.72 28.09 -6.08
N ASN A 108 -4.09 29.04 -6.77
CA ASN A 108 -3.91 29.01 -8.23
C ASN A 108 -5.22 28.78 -9.02
N GLY A 109 -6.34 29.35 -8.55
CA GLY A 109 -7.66 29.20 -9.20
C GLY A 109 -8.39 27.89 -8.92
N ARG A 110 -7.81 26.98 -8.11
CA ARG A 110 -8.42 25.70 -7.72
C ARG A 110 -8.68 25.64 -6.21
N LYS A 111 -9.75 24.96 -5.79
CA LYS A 111 -10.08 24.78 -4.37
C LYS A 111 -9.38 23.55 -3.81
N HIS A 112 -8.60 23.74 -2.76
CA HIS A 112 -7.83 22.69 -2.09
C HIS A 112 -8.22 22.55 -0.62
N ILE A 113 -8.12 21.34 -0.08
CA ILE A 113 -8.14 21.09 1.36
C ILE A 113 -6.82 21.62 1.94
N CYS A 114 -6.96 22.53 2.89
CA CYS A 114 -5.88 23.20 3.57
C CYS A 114 -5.98 22.97 5.07
N PHE A 115 -4.85 22.82 5.74
CA PHE A 115 -4.80 22.63 7.19
C PHE A 115 -4.34 23.89 7.90
N ARG A 116 -4.62 23.97 9.20
CA ARG A 116 -4.12 25.08 9.99
C ARG A 116 -2.60 24.98 10.14
N ASP A 117 -1.89 26.09 9.96
CA ASP A 117 -0.43 26.19 10.12
C ASP A 117 0.16 25.45 11.33
N LYS A 118 -0.45 25.59 12.51
CA LYS A 118 -0.02 24.90 13.74
C LYS A 118 -0.12 23.37 13.71
N GLU A 119 -0.79 22.79 12.71
CA GLU A 119 -0.95 21.34 12.55
C GLU A 119 0.14 20.74 11.65
N ALA A 120 1.14 21.53 11.21
CA ALA A 120 2.25 21.03 10.42
C ALA A 120 2.98 19.85 11.06
N ASP A 121 3.21 19.90 12.38
CA ASP A 121 3.84 18.79 13.12
C ASP A 121 2.94 17.53 13.13
N ASN A 122 1.63 17.69 13.27
CA ASN A 122 0.66 16.58 13.21
C ASN A 122 0.64 15.94 11.81
N VAL A 123 0.73 16.75 10.75
CA VAL A 123 0.88 16.27 9.36
C VAL A 123 2.20 15.52 9.19
N TYR A 124 3.30 15.99 9.78
CA TYR A 124 4.57 15.26 9.78
C TYR A 124 4.46 13.92 10.53
N ASP A 125 3.79 13.91 11.68
CA ASP A 125 3.53 12.71 12.46
C ASP A 125 2.72 11.67 11.67
N MET A 126 1.83 12.11 10.78
CA MET A 126 1.13 11.24 9.83
C MET A 126 2.13 10.47 8.95
N PHE A 127 3.04 11.19 8.28
CA PHE A 127 4.03 10.55 7.41
C PHE A 127 5.05 9.70 8.18
N ARG A 128 5.42 10.11 9.40
CA ARG A 128 6.25 9.32 10.31
C ARG A 128 5.57 8.02 10.76
N THR A 129 4.27 8.09 11.03
CA THR A 129 3.46 6.91 11.39
C THR A 129 3.45 5.91 10.23
N ARG A 130 3.25 6.39 8.99
CA ARG A 130 3.37 5.56 7.79
C ARG A 130 4.73 4.85 7.71
N TYR A 131 5.81 5.61 7.80
CA TYR A 131 7.16 5.05 7.78
C TYR A 131 7.34 3.97 8.85
N THR A 132 6.88 4.24 10.07
CA THR A 132 6.96 3.31 11.21
C THR A 132 6.22 2.00 10.93
N LEU A 133 4.98 2.08 10.43
CA LEU A 133 4.17 0.91 10.11
C LEU A 133 4.79 0.08 8.98
N HIS A 134 5.28 0.73 7.92
CA HIS A 134 5.98 0.03 6.84
C HIS A 134 7.23 -0.68 7.36
N ARG A 135 8.05 0.01 8.16
CA ARG A 135 9.31 -0.53 8.69
C ARG A 135 9.10 -1.68 9.66
N GLN A 136 8.13 -1.56 10.57
CA GLN A 136 7.95 -2.51 11.67
C GLN A 136 7.01 -3.66 11.33
N ALA A 137 6.02 -3.44 10.46
CA ALA A 137 4.96 -4.41 10.19
C ALA A 137 4.88 -4.80 8.71
N TYR A 138 4.49 -3.88 7.81
CA TYR A 138 4.15 -4.24 6.43
C TYR A 138 5.33 -4.82 5.65
N GLN A 139 6.51 -4.27 5.86
CA GLN A 139 7.74 -4.78 5.29
C GLN A 139 8.57 -5.48 6.36
N HIS A 140 7.95 -6.19 7.30
CA HIS A 140 8.69 -7.00 8.26
C HIS A 140 9.43 -8.13 7.51
N LYS A 141 10.70 -8.37 7.87
CA LYS A 141 11.59 -9.32 7.18
C LYS A 141 11.03 -10.73 7.06
N ILE A 142 10.22 -11.19 8.01
CA ILE A 142 9.60 -12.52 7.94
C ILE A 142 8.31 -12.52 7.13
N SER A 143 7.53 -11.43 7.15
CA SER A 143 6.33 -11.29 6.31
C SER A 143 6.71 -11.37 4.84
N TYR A 144 7.79 -10.68 4.45
CA TYR A 144 8.36 -10.77 3.10
C TYR A 144 8.69 -12.20 2.66
N ILE A 145 9.23 -13.04 3.56
CA ILE A 145 9.53 -14.44 3.25
C ILE A 145 8.23 -15.23 3.01
N ILE A 146 7.23 -15.02 3.86
CA ILE A 146 5.93 -15.69 3.77
C ILE A 146 5.23 -15.29 2.48
N GLU A 147 5.21 -14.00 2.14
CA GLU A 147 4.64 -13.48 0.89
C GLU A 147 5.31 -14.10 -0.34
N ASN A 148 6.64 -14.23 -0.34
CA ASN A 148 7.35 -14.88 -1.45
C ASN A 148 6.98 -16.36 -1.58
N LEU A 149 6.90 -17.10 -0.46
CA LEU A 149 6.51 -18.51 -0.48
C LEU A 149 5.05 -18.67 -0.93
N LEU A 150 4.15 -17.81 -0.46
CA LEU A 150 2.74 -17.80 -0.87
C LEU A 150 2.62 -17.51 -2.37
N THR A 151 3.29 -16.47 -2.86
CA THR A 151 3.35 -16.13 -4.29
C THR A 151 3.88 -17.30 -5.10
N GLU A 152 4.95 -17.95 -4.62
CA GLU A 152 5.57 -19.09 -5.27
C GLU A 152 4.61 -20.31 -5.34
N ALA A 153 3.81 -20.53 -4.30
CA ALA A 153 2.79 -21.58 -4.28
C ALA A 153 1.62 -21.25 -5.22
N LEU A 154 1.17 -19.99 -5.26
CA LEU A 154 0.09 -19.51 -6.12
C LEU A 154 0.47 -19.60 -7.60
N ILE A 155 1.70 -19.23 -7.98
CA ILE A 155 2.20 -19.35 -9.36
C ILE A 155 2.17 -20.82 -9.83
N ARG A 156 2.57 -21.75 -8.97
CA ARG A 156 2.50 -23.19 -9.28
C ARG A 156 1.07 -23.72 -9.35
N ALA A 157 0.17 -23.17 -8.52
CA ALA A 157 -1.23 -23.57 -8.50
C ALA A 157 -2.05 -22.97 -9.66
N ASP A 158 -1.60 -21.86 -10.25
CA ASP A 158 -2.32 -21.05 -11.25
C ASP A 158 -2.94 -21.89 -12.38
N ARG A 159 -2.22 -22.89 -12.89
CA ARG A 159 -2.73 -23.77 -13.96
C ARG A 159 -3.49 -24.99 -13.45
N ASN A 160 -3.15 -25.48 -12.26
CA ASN A 160 -3.54 -26.80 -11.79
C ASN A 160 -4.75 -26.76 -10.83
N LEU A 161 -5.08 -25.60 -10.25
CA LEU A 161 -6.23 -25.44 -9.35
C LEU A 161 -7.59 -25.70 -10.03
N HIS A 162 -7.61 -25.65 -11.36
CA HIS A 162 -8.78 -25.87 -12.20
C HIS A 162 -8.67 -27.13 -13.08
N GLU A 163 -7.70 -28.01 -12.82
CA GLU A 163 -7.58 -29.28 -13.54
C GLU A 163 -8.85 -30.15 -13.29
N GLY A 164 -9.61 -30.43 -14.35
CA GLY A 164 -10.90 -31.12 -14.28
C GLY A 164 -12.12 -30.22 -14.02
N LYS A 165 -11.95 -28.88 -13.99
CA LYS A 165 -13.06 -27.91 -13.96
C LYS A 165 -13.45 -27.48 -15.39
N PRO A 166 -14.64 -26.88 -15.59
CA PRO A 166 -15.12 -26.44 -16.91
C PRO A 166 -14.09 -25.58 -17.66
N GLU A 167 -14.04 -25.73 -18.99
CA GLU A 167 -13.05 -25.07 -19.86
C GLU A 167 -13.16 -23.53 -19.87
N ASP A 168 -14.33 -23.00 -19.49
CA ASP A 168 -14.60 -21.57 -19.35
C ASP A 168 -14.15 -20.98 -18.00
N MET A 169 -13.68 -21.80 -17.04
CA MET A 169 -13.22 -21.31 -15.75
C MET A 169 -11.82 -20.67 -15.86
N LEU A 170 -11.72 -19.38 -15.50
CA LEU A 170 -10.46 -18.64 -15.53
C LEU A 170 -9.45 -19.14 -14.48
N LYS A 171 -8.16 -19.04 -14.81
CA LYS A 171 -7.05 -19.27 -13.87
C LYS A 171 -7.02 -18.21 -12.77
N ILE A 172 -6.25 -18.47 -11.70
CA ILE A 172 -6.03 -17.51 -10.60
C ILE A 172 -5.60 -16.13 -11.16
N SER A 173 -4.59 -16.13 -12.02
CA SER A 173 -4.05 -14.92 -12.66
C SER A 173 -5.01 -14.24 -13.65
N GLU A 174 -6.05 -14.94 -14.09
CA GLU A 174 -7.02 -14.45 -15.07
C GLU A 174 -8.32 -14.00 -14.42
N ALA A 175 -8.56 -14.32 -13.13
CA ALA A 175 -9.76 -13.94 -12.40
C ALA A 175 -10.00 -12.41 -12.39
N ILE A 176 -8.95 -11.60 -12.57
CA ILE A 176 -9.05 -10.14 -12.72
C ILE A 176 -9.79 -9.67 -13.98
N LYS A 177 -10.10 -10.56 -14.93
CA LYS A 177 -10.77 -10.20 -16.19
C LYS A 177 -12.26 -9.91 -16.01
N THR A 178 -12.90 -10.46 -14.97
CA THR A 178 -14.33 -10.29 -14.72
C THR A 178 -14.57 -9.97 -13.23
N ALA A 179 -15.62 -9.22 -12.93
CA ALA A 179 -16.01 -8.95 -11.55
C ALA A 179 -16.47 -10.24 -10.83
N ASP A 180 -17.19 -11.12 -11.54
CA ASP A 180 -17.72 -12.37 -11.00
C ASP A 180 -16.62 -13.33 -10.56
N ASP A 181 -15.58 -13.52 -11.37
CA ASP A 181 -14.48 -14.43 -11.02
C ASP A 181 -13.59 -13.80 -9.94
N TYR A 182 -13.30 -12.50 -10.05
CA TYR A 182 -12.53 -11.80 -9.03
C TYR A 182 -13.21 -11.80 -7.66
N SER A 183 -14.54 -11.71 -7.61
CA SER A 183 -15.31 -11.72 -6.35
C SER A 183 -15.16 -13.04 -5.57
N LYS A 184 -14.86 -14.13 -6.26
CA LYS A 184 -14.64 -15.46 -5.67
C LYS A 184 -13.17 -15.70 -5.29
N LEU A 185 -12.25 -14.87 -5.80
CA LEU A 185 -10.83 -14.96 -5.49
C LEU A 185 -10.55 -14.30 -4.13
N THR A 186 -10.53 -15.13 -3.09
CA THR A 186 -10.27 -14.70 -1.70
C THR A 186 -9.13 -15.50 -1.08
N ASP A 187 -8.78 -15.18 0.16
CA ASP A 187 -7.78 -15.92 0.95
C ASP A 187 -8.12 -17.40 1.16
N GLU A 188 -9.38 -17.81 0.92
CA GLU A 188 -9.81 -19.22 0.90
C GLU A 188 -8.96 -20.08 -0.05
N ILE A 189 -8.37 -19.46 -1.08
CA ILE A 189 -7.46 -20.14 -2.01
C ILE A 189 -6.31 -20.86 -1.31
N PHE A 190 -5.87 -20.34 -0.16
CA PHE A 190 -4.86 -20.99 0.68
C PHE A 190 -5.35 -22.36 1.16
N GLU A 191 -6.58 -22.43 1.67
CA GLU A 191 -7.19 -23.67 2.17
C GLU A 191 -7.56 -24.62 1.02
N GLN A 192 -8.01 -24.10 -0.12
CA GLN A 192 -8.30 -24.91 -1.31
C GLN A 192 -7.05 -25.64 -1.82
N ILE A 193 -5.90 -24.96 -1.89
CA ILE A 193 -4.63 -25.60 -2.28
C ILE A 193 -4.17 -26.58 -1.19
N SER A 194 -4.27 -26.20 0.08
CA SER A 194 -3.76 -27.00 1.21
C SER A 194 -4.53 -28.31 1.41
N SER A 195 -5.85 -28.29 1.20
CA SER A 195 -6.73 -29.44 1.37
C SER A 195 -6.86 -30.33 0.12
N SER A 196 -6.42 -29.87 -1.05
CA SER A 196 -6.50 -30.64 -2.28
C SER A 196 -5.67 -31.94 -2.21
N THR A 197 -6.25 -33.03 -2.71
CA THR A 197 -5.59 -34.33 -2.87
C THR A 197 -4.96 -34.52 -4.25
N ALA A 198 -5.12 -33.56 -5.17
CA ALA A 198 -4.56 -33.65 -6.51
C ALA A 198 -3.02 -33.66 -6.47
N ASP A 199 -2.42 -34.57 -7.25
CA ASP A 199 -0.96 -34.67 -7.39
C ASP A 199 -0.36 -33.44 -8.09
N SER A 200 -1.11 -32.82 -9.00
CA SER A 200 -0.71 -31.61 -9.71
C SER A 200 -0.54 -30.38 -8.80
N LEU A 201 -1.15 -30.39 -7.61
CA LEU A 201 -1.03 -29.34 -6.59
C LEU A 201 -0.03 -29.69 -5.49
N LYS A 202 0.65 -30.84 -5.57
CA LYS A 202 1.58 -31.30 -4.53
C LYS A 202 2.68 -30.29 -4.23
N GLU A 203 3.32 -29.72 -5.25
CA GLU A 203 4.39 -28.74 -5.03
C GLU A 203 3.90 -27.48 -4.32
N SER A 204 2.74 -26.93 -4.73
CA SER A 204 2.13 -25.78 -4.08
C SER A 204 1.79 -26.09 -2.62
N ARG A 205 1.17 -27.24 -2.36
CA ARG A 205 0.83 -27.72 -1.01
C ARG A 205 2.07 -27.90 -0.14
N ASP A 206 3.17 -28.44 -0.68
CA ASP A 206 4.44 -28.59 0.04
C ASP A 206 5.05 -27.22 0.42
N ILE A 207 4.90 -26.20 -0.44
CA ILE A 207 5.33 -24.82 -0.13
C ILE A 207 4.46 -24.21 0.97
N LEU A 208 3.13 -24.32 0.89
CA LEU A 208 2.23 -23.82 1.94
C LEU A 208 2.48 -24.54 3.28
N ASN A 209 2.74 -25.85 3.25
CA ASN A 209 3.14 -26.62 4.43
C ASN A 209 4.43 -26.09 5.07
N LYS A 210 5.39 -25.56 4.29
CA LYS A 210 6.58 -24.90 4.87
C LYS A 210 6.20 -23.64 5.66
N ILE A 211 5.20 -22.88 5.20
CA ILE A 211 4.69 -21.71 5.93
C ILE A 211 4.07 -22.15 7.25
N VAL A 212 3.11 -23.09 7.20
CA VAL A 212 2.39 -23.60 8.38
C VAL A 212 3.33 -24.24 9.40
N ARG A 213 4.30 -25.04 8.95
CA ARG A 213 5.30 -25.68 9.82
C ARG A 213 6.47 -24.77 10.20
N ARG A 214 6.42 -23.49 9.82
CA ARG A 214 7.48 -22.49 10.04
C ARG A 214 8.86 -22.92 9.53
N LYS A 215 8.91 -23.75 8.48
CA LYS A 215 10.12 -24.11 7.73
C LYS A 215 10.48 -23.02 6.72
N LEU A 216 10.65 -21.80 7.20
CA LEU A 216 10.94 -20.63 6.38
C LEU A 216 12.44 -20.51 6.07
N PRO A 217 12.81 -19.90 4.92
CA PRO A 217 14.12 -19.31 4.72
C PRO A 217 14.59 -18.51 5.94
N LYS A 218 15.90 -18.49 6.18
CA LYS A 218 16.50 -17.79 7.31
C LYS A 218 16.98 -16.43 6.87
N PHE A 219 16.66 -15.41 7.65
CA PHE A 219 17.18 -14.07 7.47
C PHE A 219 18.66 -14.04 7.84
N VAL A 220 19.50 -13.54 6.92
CA VAL A 220 20.95 -13.45 7.08
C VAL A 220 21.35 -12.05 7.54
N GLY A 221 20.82 -11.01 6.87
CA GLY A 221 21.19 -9.64 7.18
C GLY A 221 20.42 -8.61 6.37
N GLU A 222 20.55 -7.35 6.79
CA GLU A 222 19.97 -6.17 6.12
C GLU A 222 21.02 -5.07 6.02
N ALA A 223 21.08 -4.39 4.88
CA ALA A 223 21.90 -3.20 4.66
C ALA A 223 21.08 -2.08 4.04
N ARG A 224 21.45 -0.83 4.34
CA ARG A 224 20.82 0.38 3.77
C ARG A 224 21.67 0.89 2.61
N LEU A 225 21.04 1.14 1.47
CA LEU A 225 21.72 1.64 0.28
C LEU A 225 21.81 3.17 0.31
N THR A 226 23.01 3.69 0.03
CA THR A 226 23.25 5.12 -0.13
C THR A 226 22.87 5.62 -1.53
N GLU A 227 22.98 4.77 -2.56
CA GLU A 227 22.65 5.04 -3.96
C GLU A 227 21.51 4.15 -4.46
N LYS A 228 20.68 4.67 -5.38
CA LYS A 228 19.58 3.91 -6.01
C LYS A 228 20.15 2.72 -6.77
N ASN A 229 19.72 1.51 -6.40
CA ASN A 229 20.18 0.27 -7.05
C ASN A 229 19.03 -0.43 -7.77
N LYS A 230 19.30 -1.09 -8.90
CA LYS A 230 18.26 -1.69 -9.78
C LYS A 230 17.79 -3.09 -9.32
N SER A 231 18.30 -3.62 -8.21
CA SER A 231 17.98 -4.97 -7.72
C SER A 231 16.75 -4.99 -6.80
N LYS A 232 16.28 -6.18 -6.40
CA LYS A 232 15.14 -6.34 -5.47
C LYS A 232 15.46 -5.67 -4.12
N VAL A 233 14.87 -4.51 -3.92
CA VAL A 233 15.12 -3.61 -2.80
C VAL A 233 13.77 -3.31 -2.15
N VAL A 234 13.78 -3.20 -0.82
CA VAL A 234 12.62 -2.70 -0.08
C VAL A 234 12.71 -1.18 -0.08
N ASP A 235 11.77 -0.52 -0.76
CA ASP A 235 11.67 0.95 -0.80
C ASP A 235 10.76 1.41 0.34
N LEU A 236 11.31 2.26 1.20
CA LEU A 236 10.63 2.91 2.31
C LEU A 236 10.62 4.40 2.06
N ASP A 237 9.43 4.99 2.04
CA ASP A 237 9.28 6.43 1.84
C ASP A 237 8.21 7.05 2.74
N HIS A 238 8.06 8.36 2.64
CA HIS A 238 6.94 9.10 3.24
C HIS A 238 5.70 9.18 2.33
N GLY A 239 5.56 8.27 1.36
CA GLY A 239 4.41 8.19 0.44
C GLY A 239 4.55 9.01 -0.85
N MET A 240 5.67 9.72 -1.04
CA MET A 240 5.97 10.51 -2.24
C MET A 240 7.40 10.28 -2.77
N LYS A 241 7.92 9.05 -2.66
CA LYS A 241 9.31 8.71 -3.04
C LYS A 241 10.31 9.59 -2.29
N ASP A 242 11.25 10.21 -3.01
CA ASP A 242 12.31 11.07 -2.47
C ASP A 242 11.84 12.48 -2.08
N LYS A 243 10.58 12.83 -2.36
CA LYS A 243 10.05 14.16 -2.10
C LYS A 243 9.54 14.32 -0.67
N ASN A 244 9.70 15.52 -0.13
CA ASN A 244 9.09 15.91 1.14
C ASN A 244 7.58 16.16 0.92
N PRO A 245 6.69 15.33 1.46
CA PRO A 245 5.28 15.46 1.14
C PRO A 245 4.64 16.70 1.73
N ILE A 246 5.20 17.30 2.79
CA ILE A 246 4.64 18.52 3.40
C ILE A 246 4.73 19.73 2.46
N GLU A 247 5.68 19.75 1.53
CA GLU A 247 5.84 20.83 0.54
C GLU A 247 4.64 20.91 -0.42
N TYR A 248 3.89 19.81 -0.53
CA TYR A 248 2.69 19.69 -1.35
C TYR A 248 1.39 19.86 -0.55
N VAL A 249 1.50 20.31 0.71
CA VAL A 249 0.37 20.57 1.61
C VAL A 249 0.19 22.08 1.74
N TYR A 250 -1.06 22.52 1.57
CA TYR A 250 -1.42 23.91 1.76
C TYR A 250 -1.87 24.18 3.19
N PHE A 251 -1.36 25.27 3.76
CA PHE A 251 -1.69 25.70 5.11
C PHE A 251 -2.28 27.10 5.11
N TYR A 252 -3.21 27.36 6.03
CA TYR A 252 -3.74 28.69 6.31
C TYR A 252 -3.38 29.13 7.74
N SER A 253 -3.40 30.43 8.00
CA SER A 253 -3.10 30.98 9.33
C SER A 253 -4.33 31.47 10.08
N LYS A 254 -4.21 31.77 11.40
CA LYS A 254 -5.32 32.37 12.16
C LYS A 254 -5.81 33.68 11.57
N ARG A 255 -4.85 34.49 11.15
CA ARG A 255 -5.08 35.87 10.74
C ARG A 255 -5.66 35.94 9.33
N LYS A 256 -5.36 34.94 8.50
CA LYS A 256 -5.79 34.83 7.11
C LYS A 256 -6.35 33.43 6.84
N PRO A 257 -7.61 33.15 7.25
CA PRO A 257 -8.19 31.81 7.19
C PRO A 257 -8.65 31.35 5.81
N ASN A 258 -8.60 32.23 4.81
CA ASN A 258 -8.98 31.95 3.42
C ASN A 258 -7.81 32.10 2.44
N GLU A 259 -6.62 32.47 2.94
CA GLU A 259 -5.40 32.50 2.14
C GLU A 259 -4.56 31.29 2.55
N ALA A 260 -4.21 30.44 1.59
CA ALA A 260 -3.40 29.27 1.82
C ALA A 260 -2.09 29.34 1.04
N SER A 261 -1.04 28.80 1.65
CA SER A 261 0.29 28.69 1.02
C SER A 261 0.99 27.44 1.52
N PRO A 262 1.97 26.91 0.77
CA PRO A 262 2.90 25.93 1.30
C PRO A 262 3.60 26.46 2.56
N ILE A 263 3.92 25.57 3.49
CA ILE A 263 4.76 25.91 4.64
C ILE A 263 6.20 26.11 4.18
N LYS A 264 6.91 27.08 4.75
CA LYS A 264 8.30 27.36 4.41
C LYS A 264 9.25 26.62 5.35
N ASP A 265 10.43 26.24 4.87
CA ASP A 265 11.42 25.47 5.62
C ASP A 265 11.78 26.06 6.99
N TYR A 266 11.90 27.39 7.10
CA TYR A 266 12.22 28.04 8.37
C TYR A 266 11.12 27.92 9.43
N GLN A 267 9.90 27.56 9.02
CA GLN A 267 8.76 27.33 9.92
C GLN A 267 8.73 25.88 10.43
N LEU A 268 9.54 25.00 9.84
CA LEU A 268 9.64 23.60 10.18
C LEU A 268 10.78 23.36 11.18
N SER A 269 10.64 22.33 11.99
CA SER A 269 11.67 21.96 12.96
C SER A 269 12.94 21.47 12.26
N SER A 270 14.10 21.96 12.70
CA SER A 270 15.41 21.49 12.21
C SER A 270 15.72 20.03 12.58
N PHE A 271 14.89 19.40 13.41
CA PHE A 271 14.98 17.98 13.76
C PHE A 271 14.24 17.04 12.79
N LEU A 272 13.55 17.59 11.79
CA LEU A 272 12.85 16.78 10.79
C LEU A 272 13.85 16.09 9.83
N PRO A 273 13.44 14.95 9.22
CA PRO A 273 14.29 14.25 8.27
C PRO A 273 14.69 15.13 7.09
N LYS A 274 15.94 15.03 6.65
CA LYS A 274 16.43 15.64 5.39
C LYS A 274 16.27 14.73 4.18
N ARG A 275 15.97 13.45 4.41
CA ARG A 275 15.80 12.41 3.38
C ARG A 275 14.47 11.70 3.64
N PHE A 276 13.68 11.55 2.59
CA PHE A 276 12.30 11.03 2.67
C PHE A 276 12.12 9.64 2.08
N ASN A 277 13.21 9.04 1.60
CA ASN A 277 13.24 7.64 1.17
C ASN A 277 14.52 6.92 1.62
N GLU A 278 14.40 5.61 1.86
CA GLU A 278 15.53 4.71 2.06
C GLU A 278 15.30 3.38 1.33
N GLU A 279 16.39 2.82 0.83
CA GLU A 279 16.40 1.55 0.12
C GLU A 279 17.11 0.50 0.98
N LEU A 280 16.48 -0.67 1.17
CA LEU A 280 17.03 -1.75 1.97
C LEU A 280 17.27 -3.00 1.12
N VAL A 281 18.43 -3.63 1.33
CA VAL A 281 18.70 -4.99 0.84
C VAL A 281 18.58 -5.95 2.00
N ARG A 282 17.82 -7.03 1.81
CA ARG A 282 17.73 -8.13 2.77
C ARG A 282 18.17 -9.42 2.12
N VAL A 283 19.06 -10.14 2.80
CA VAL A 283 19.58 -11.42 2.34
C VAL A 283 18.95 -12.53 3.15
N TYR A 284 18.55 -13.59 2.44
CA TYR A 284 17.94 -14.77 3.02
C TYR A 284 18.63 -16.02 2.51
N TYR A 285 18.82 -16.98 3.40
CA TYR A 285 19.32 -18.30 3.11
C TYR A 285 18.17 -19.29 2.98
N LYS A 286 18.08 -19.99 1.84
CA LYS A 286 17.08 -21.04 1.63
C LYS A 286 17.47 -22.26 2.45
N ARG A 287 16.59 -22.64 3.37
CA ARG A 287 16.76 -23.80 4.24
C ARG A 287 16.71 -25.10 3.44
N THR A 288 17.63 -26.01 3.70
CA THR A 288 17.61 -27.41 3.25
C THR A 288 17.18 -28.32 4.41
N ASP A 289 16.64 -29.51 4.15
CA ASP A 289 16.26 -30.48 5.21
C ASP A 289 17.51 -31.17 5.84
N GLU A 290 18.54 -30.39 6.13
CA GLU A 290 19.82 -30.82 6.70
C GLU A 290 19.76 -30.93 8.24
N LYS A 291 20.76 -31.60 8.82
CA LYS A 291 20.87 -31.67 10.29
C LYS A 291 21.07 -30.27 10.85
N LYS A 292 20.50 -29.96 12.02
CA LYS A 292 20.58 -28.63 12.68
C LYS A 292 22.00 -28.06 12.75
N GLU A 293 23.00 -28.92 12.91
CA GLU A 293 24.40 -28.51 13.01
C GLU A 293 24.99 -28.05 11.67
N GLU A 294 24.59 -28.68 10.56
CA GLU A 294 24.94 -28.25 9.20
C GLU A 294 24.24 -26.94 8.84
N GLU A 295 22.95 -26.81 9.20
CA GLU A 295 22.21 -25.56 9.03
C GLU A 295 22.91 -24.38 9.73
N LYS A 296 23.43 -24.61 10.95
CA LYS A 296 24.15 -23.58 11.71
C LYS A 296 25.43 -23.14 10.99
N LYS A 297 26.23 -24.10 10.50
CA LYS A 297 27.47 -23.80 9.75
C LYS A 297 27.19 -22.99 8.48
N LYS A 298 26.17 -23.39 7.71
CA LYS A 298 25.78 -22.65 6.50
C LYS A 298 25.26 -21.25 6.79
N MET A 299 24.56 -21.06 7.91
CA MET A 299 24.16 -19.72 8.35
C MET A 299 25.37 -18.85 8.70
N GLU A 300 26.34 -19.38 9.44
CA GLU A 300 27.58 -18.66 9.75
C GLU A 300 28.39 -18.30 8.49
N GLU A 301 28.42 -19.18 7.49
CA GLU A 301 29.02 -18.90 6.19
C GLU A 301 28.26 -17.82 5.41
N ALA A 302 26.93 -17.88 5.40
CA ALA A 302 26.09 -16.87 4.74
C ALA A 302 26.27 -15.49 5.37
N GLU A 303 26.36 -15.41 6.70
CA GLU A 303 26.63 -14.17 7.44
C GLU A 303 28.02 -13.60 7.09
N LYS A 304 29.05 -14.44 7.02
CA LYS A 304 30.40 -14.02 6.59
C LYS A 304 30.40 -13.48 5.16
N CYS A 305 29.76 -14.19 4.23
CA CYS A 305 29.62 -13.73 2.84
C CYS A 305 28.87 -12.40 2.75
N PHE A 306 27.82 -12.22 3.56
CA PHE A 306 27.08 -10.97 3.63
C PHE A 306 27.96 -9.83 4.15
N GLN A 307 28.76 -10.06 5.20
CA GLN A 307 29.67 -9.05 5.73
C GLN A 307 30.74 -8.64 4.72
N ILE A 308 31.38 -9.61 4.05
CA ILE A 308 32.36 -9.34 2.98
C ILE A 308 31.73 -8.50 1.86
N TRP A 309 30.49 -8.83 1.48
CA TRP A 309 29.75 -8.05 0.50
C TRP A 309 29.49 -6.62 1.00
N CYS A 310 29.05 -6.45 2.25
CA CYS A 310 28.86 -5.13 2.86
C CYS A 310 30.16 -4.31 2.88
N ASP A 311 31.27 -4.89 3.33
CA ASP A 311 32.57 -4.20 3.39
C ASP A 311 32.99 -3.73 1.98
N SER A 312 32.81 -4.58 0.97
CA SER A 312 33.12 -4.24 -0.43
C SER A 312 32.24 -3.13 -1.03
N LYS A 313 31.00 -2.98 -0.53
CA LYS A 313 29.99 -2.05 -1.10
C LYS A 313 29.89 -0.73 -0.35
N PHE A 314 30.13 -0.74 0.96
CA PHE A 314 29.97 0.42 1.82
C PHE A 314 31.30 0.97 2.35
N GLY A 315 32.43 0.30 2.07
CA GLY A 315 33.74 0.77 2.50
C GLY A 315 33.88 0.84 4.01
N LEU A 316 33.32 -0.15 4.73
CA LEU A 316 33.48 -0.29 6.18
C LEU A 316 34.92 -0.76 6.47
N HIS A 317 35.87 0.17 6.41
CA HIS A 317 37.24 0.00 6.89
C HIS A 317 37.47 0.78 8.18
#